data_AF-L0A1S8-F1
#
_entry.id   AF-L0A1S8-F1
#
_cell.length_a   1.000
_cell.length_b   1.000
_cell.length_c   1.000
_cell.angle_alpha   90.00
_cell.angle_beta   90.00
_cell.angle_gamma   90.00
#
_symmetry.space_group_name_H-M   'P 1'
#
loop_
_entity.id
_entity.type
_entity.pdbx_description
1 polymer ?
#
loop_
_entity_poly.entity_id
_entity_poly.type
_entity_poly.pdbx_seq_one_letter_code
_entity_poly.pdbx_strand_id
1 'polypeptide(L)'
;MFRDRLAKVTDFLLTQQENLEKNERAYKLQGAEMTRAHLQSFLDGSLAGKVNVQQGLNLLYWQTVDDLNRMANERPDVFREALTQLWNLPGDLKRADAFWSALDSALEVLPAEQRQHFNGFGTRASVVSYFLFLTDPTGHPFYRPNFAGRAVEWLYDKRDGLDRRSLGSFLTDFVGRCRYLHREFSDARVPLRDMLDMQGALYIISTQYLPDARRRKK
;
A
#
# COMPACT_ATOMS: atom_id res chain seq x y z
N MET A 1 -15.19 23.85 1.62
CA MET A 1 -14.04 23.25 2.32
C MET A 1 -13.36 22.15 1.51
N PHE A 2 -14.07 21.07 1.15
CA PHE A 2 -13.57 20.04 0.21
C PHE A 2 -13.00 20.62 -1.10
N ARG A 3 -13.86 21.30 -1.86
CA ARG A 3 -13.51 21.85 -3.18
C ARG A 3 -12.34 22.84 -3.11
N ASP A 4 -12.25 23.63 -2.04
CA ASP A 4 -11.16 24.58 -1.83
C ASP A 4 -9.82 23.87 -1.60
N ARG A 5 -9.82 22.76 -0.83
CA ARG A 5 -8.62 21.92 -0.65
C ARG A 5 -8.21 21.27 -1.96
N LEU A 6 -9.18 20.73 -2.70
CA LEU A 6 -8.95 20.07 -3.98
C LEU A 6 -8.36 21.03 -5.02
N ALA A 7 -8.90 22.25 -5.13
CA ALA A 7 -8.36 23.29 -6.01
C ALA A 7 -6.93 23.67 -5.62
N LYS A 8 -6.67 23.94 -4.33
CA LYS A 8 -5.33 24.29 -3.84
C LYS A 8 -4.30 23.19 -4.10
N VAL A 9 -4.70 21.93 -3.94
CA VAL A 9 -3.83 20.78 -4.20
C VAL A 9 -3.60 20.58 -5.69
N THR A 10 -4.63 20.78 -6.51
CA THR A 10 -4.52 20.72 -7.98
C THR A 10 -3.47 21.69 -8.49
N ASP A 11 -3.56 22.97 -8.10
CA ASP A 11 -2.60 24.01 -8.50
C ASP A 11 -1.17 23.62 -8.10
N PHE A 12 -1.02 23.06 -6.90
CA PHE A 12 0.27 22.61 -6.42
C PHE A 12 0.79 21.40 -7.21
N LEU A 13 -0.01 20.35 -7.42
CA LEU A 13 0.41 19.14 -8.14
C LEU A 13 0.82 19.45 -9.58
N LEU A 14 0.23 20.45 -10.23
CA LEU A 14 0.66 20.91 -11.56
C LEU A 14 2.13 21.37 -11.58
N THR A 15 2.66 21.84 -10.44
CA THR A 15 4.08 22.23 -10.29
C THR A 15 5.03 21.07 -9.96
N GLN A 16 4.52 19.86 -9.74
CA GLN A 16 5.27 18.73 -9.18
C GLN A 16 5.59 17.61 -10.18
N GLN A 17 5.38 17.84 -11.49
CA GLN A 17 5.52 16.79 -12.52
C GLN A 17 6.89 16.10 -12.49
N GLU A 18 7.97 16.89 -12.43
CA GLU A 18 9.33 16.35 -12.40
C GLU A 18 9.59 15.48 -11.14
N ASN A 19 9.02 15.87 -10.00
CA ASN A 19 9.14 15.12 -8.74
C ASN A 19 8.39 13.78 -8.81
N LEU A 20 7.20 13.77 -9.42
CA LEU A 20 6.40 12.55 -9.61
C LEU A 20 7.05 11.59 -10.61
N GLU A 21 7.68 12.12 -11.66
CA GLU A 21 8.33 11.30 -12.69
C GLU A 21 9.66 10.70 -12.24
N LYS A 22 10.58 11.51 -11.71
CA LYS A 22 11.97 11.09 -11.50
C LYS A 22 12.18 10.20 -10.26
N ASN A 23 11.36 10.37 -9.22
CA ASN A 23 11.69 9.81 -7.90
C ASN A 23 10.81 8.64 -7.46
N GLU A 24 9.64 8.43 -8.07
CA GLU A 24 8.65 7.48 -7.56
C GLU A 24 8.36 6.33 -8.53
N ARG A 25 8.17 6.62 -9.82
CA ARG A 25 7.68 5.61 -10.78
C ARG A 25 8.72 4.55 -11.15
N ALA A 26 9.88 4.96 -11.67
CA ALA A 26 10.90 4.03 -12.16
C ALA A 26 11.37 3.09 -11.04
N TYR A 27 11.66 3.66 -9.87
CA TYR A 27 12.03 2.93 -8.66
C TYR A 27 10.99 1.89 -8.25
N LYS A 28 9.71 2.29 -8.16
CA LYS A 28 8.65 1.39 -7.68
C LYS A 28 8.29 0.31 -8.68
N LEU A 29 8.25 0.63 -9.98
CA LEU A 29 7.94 -0.37 -11.01
C LEU A 29 9.03 -1.44 -11.07
N GLN A 30 10.30 -1.03 -11.11
CA GLN A 30 11.42 -1.97 -11.12
C GLN A 30 11.44 -2.83 -9.86
N GLY A 31 11.31 -2.22 -8.68
CA GLY A 31 11.28 -2.96 -7.42
C GLY A 31 10.08 -3.89 -7.29
N ALA A 32 8.91 -3.48 -7.80
CA ALA A 32 7.71 -4.32 -7.81
C ALA A 32 7.88 -5.51 -8.76
N GLU A 33 8.41 -5.30 -9.96
CA GLU A 33 8.68 -6.38 -10.92
C GLU A 33 9.65 -7.41 -10.36
N MET A 34 10.78 -6.96 -9.79
CA MET A 34 11.77 -7.83 -9.16
C MET A 34 11.17 -8.64 -8.01
N THR A 35 10.45 -7.97 -7.10
CA THR A 35 9.84 -8.65 -5.95
C THR A 35 8.73 -9.59 -6.39
N ARG A 36 7.89 -9.19 -7.35
CA ARG A 36 6.82 -10.02 -7.92
C ARG A 36 7.39 -11.28 -8.57
N ALA A 37 8.45 -11.17 -9.36
CA ALA A 37 9.10 -12.33 -9.97
C ALA A 37 9.65 -13.29 -8.90
N HIS A 38 10.29 -12.78 -7.86
CA HIS A 38 10.79 -13.59 -6.74
C HIS A 38 9.66 -14.33 -6.00
N LEU A 39 8.57 -13.63 -5.70
CA LEU A 39 7.42 -14.21 -5.02
C LEU A 39 6.64 -15.17 -5.93
N GLN A 40 6.61 -14.92 -7.24
CA GLN A 40 6.05 -15.86 -8.20
C GLN A 40 6.83 -17.18 -8.20
N SER A 41 8.16 -17.14 -8.24
CA SER A 41 8.98 -18.36 -8.12
C SER A 41 8.75 -19.10 -6.81
N PHE A 42 8.47 -18.39 -5.71
CA PHE A 42 8.10 -19.02 -4.43
C PHE A 42 6.73 -19.72 -4.49
N LEU A 43 5.74 -19.07 -5.09
CA LEU A 43 4.40 -19.64 -5.31
C LEU A 43 4.47 -20.88 -6.20
N ASP A 44 5.28 -20.83 -7.26
CA ASP A 44 5.48 -21.92 -8.22
C ASP A 44 6.34 -23.07 -7.66
N GLY A 45 6.95 -22.89 -6.49
CA GLY A 45 7.86 -23.86 -5.87
C GLY A 45 9.23 -23.98 -6.55
N SER A 46 9.56 -23.05 -7.46
CA SER A 46 10.81 -23.03 -8.23
C SER A 46 11.90 -22.16 -7.59
N LEU A 47 11.60 -21.44 -6.50
CA LEU A 47 12.55 -20.54 -5.87
C LEU A 47 13.72 -21.30 -5.23
N ALA A 48 14.93 -21.02 -5.69
CA ALA A 48 16.16 -21.44 -5.05
C ALA A 48 16.54 -20.47 -3.90
N GLY A 49 16.46 -20.92 -2.65
CA GLY A 49 16.90 -20.16 -1.48
C GLY A 49 15.75 -19.59 -0.65
N LYS A 50 16.06 -18.56 0.15
CA LYS A 50 15.11 -17.97 1.10
C LYS A 50 14.13 -17.01 0.43
N VAL A 51 12.91 -16.96 0.93
CA VAL A 51 11.92 -15.95 0.56
C VAL A 51 12.36 -14.60 1.11
N ASN A 52 12.39 -13.58 0.25
CA ASN A 52 12.47 -12.19 0.64
C ASN A 52 11.27 -11.47 0.04
N VAL A 53 10.34 -11.04 0.90
CA VAL A 53 9.08 -10.42 0.50
C VAL A 53 9.27 -9.02 -0.04
N GLN A 54 10.47 -8.43 0.06
CA GLN A 54 10.75 -7.08 -0.40
C GLN A 54 12.17 -6.98 -0.99
N GLN A 55 12.27 -6.89 -2.33
CA GLN A 55 13.55 -6.81 -3.06
C GLN A 55 13.66 -5.54 -3.90
N GLY A 56 14.68 -4.73 -3.64
CA GLY A 56 14.89 -3.49 -4.40
C GLY A 56 13.77 -2.45 -4.26
N LEU A 57 12.83 -2.67 -3.34
CA LEU A 57 11.66 -1.85 -3.07
C LEU A 57 11.60 -1.62 -1.56
N ASN A 58 11.23 -0.44 -1.07
CA ASN A 58 11.21 -0.11 0.36
C ASN A 58 9.89 0.55 0.74
N LEU A 59 8.80 -0.20 0.63
CA LEU A 59 7.45 0.30 0.93
C LEU A 59 6.99 -0.10 2.32
N LEU A 60 7.29 -1.33 2.74
CA LEU A 60 7.04 -1.79 4.09
C LEU A 60 8.16 -1.37 5.03
N TYR A 61 7.81 -1.24 6.30
CA TYR A 61 8.79 -0.98 7.34
C TYR A 61 9.67 -2.21 7.59
N TRP A 62 10.96 -2.02 7.82
CA TRP A 62 11.95 -3.11 7.86
C TRP A 62 11.59 -4.21 8.86
N GLN A 63 11.04 -3.87 10.02
CA GLN A 63 10.60 -4.85 11.02
C GLN A 63 9.46 -5.72 10.49
N THR A 64 8.50 -5.12 9.78
CA THR A 64 7.41 -5.86 9.13
C THR A 64 7.96 -6.79 8.05
N VAL A 65 8.99 -6.37 7.31
CA VAL A 65 9.65 -7.21 6.29
C VAL A 65 10.37 -8.40 6.93
N ASP A 66 11.13 -8.19 7.99
CA ASP A 66 11.83 -9.26 8.70
C ASP A 66 10.87 -10.31 9.25
N ASP A 67 9.76 -9.86 9.85
CA ASP A 67 8.73 -10.74 10.39
C ASP A 67 8.01 -11.51 9.27
N LEU A 68 7.68 -10.86 8.14
CA LEU A 68 7.09 -11.51 6.97
C LEU A 68 8.04 -12.52 6.33
N ASN A 69 9.33 -12.18 6.20
CA ASN A 69 10.36 -13.09 5.73
C ASN A 69 10.46 -14.31 6.64
N ARG A 70 10.43 -14.11 7.96
CA ARG A 70 10.46 -15.20 8.91
C ARG A 70 9.26 -16.14 8.75
N MET A 71 8.04 -15.59 8.68
CA MET A 71 6.83 -16.38 8.41
C MET A 71 6.92 -17.14 7.09
N ALA A 72 7.38 -16.50 6.01
CA ALA A 72 7.50 -17.10 4.70
C ALA A 72 8.54 -18.24 4.63
N ASN A 73 9.60 -18.16 5.44
CA ASN A 73 10.66 -19.17 5.45
C ASN A 73 10.43 -20.29 6.48
N GLU A 74 9.79 -20.01 7.62
CA GLU A 74 9.51 -21.03 8.66
C GLU A 74 8.16 -21.74 8.46
N ARG A 75 7.19 -21.09 7.82
CA ARG A 75 5.86 -21.66 7.51
C ARG A 75 5.50 -21.41 6.03
N PRO A 76 6.30 -21.93 5.08
CA PRO A 76 6.16 -21.60 3.67
C PRO A 76 4.79 -21.96 3.09
N ASP A 77 4.19 -23.10 3.47
CA ASP A 77 2.91 -23.52 2.91
C ASP A 77 1.76 -22.59 3.35
N VAL A 78 1.75 -22.17 4.62
CA VAL A 78 0.78 -21.21 5.15
C VAL A 78 0.93 -19.85 4.47
N PHE A 79 2.18 -19.39 4.29
CA PHE A 79 2.45 -18.13 3.62
C PHE A 79 2.06 -18.18 2.14
N ARG A 80 2.30 -19.29 1.45
CA ARG A 80 1.90 -19.52 0.05
C ARG A 80 0.38 -19.50 -0.09
N GLU A 81 -0.34 -20.21 0.79
CA GLU A 81 -1.80 -20.23 0.81
C GLU A 81 -2.37 -18.81 1.00
N ALA A 82 -1.84 -18.07 1.99
CA ALA A 82 -2.24 -16.69 2.23
C ALA A 82 -1.97 -15.81 1.01
N LEU A 83 -0.75 -15.81 0.48
CA LEU A 83 -0.36 -14.97 -0.66
C LEU A 83 -1.24 -15.24 -1.89
N THR A 84 -1.59 -16.50 -2.15
CA THR A 84 -2.48 -16.91 -3.25
C THR A 84 -3.85 -16.22 -3.20
N GLN A 85 -4.34 -15.87 -2.01
CA GLN A 85 -5.58 -15.10 -1.86
C GLN A 85 -5.51 -13.74 -2.55
N LEU A 86 -4.36 -13.10 -2.59
CA LEU A 86 -4.19 -11.78 -3.22
C LEU A 86 -3.63 -11.87 -4.64
N TRP A 87 -2.86 -12.92 -4.93
CA TRP A 87 -2.02 -13.01 -6.13
C TRP A 87 -2.80 -13.24 -7.43
N ASN A 88 -3.81 -14.11 -7.39
CA ASN A 88 -4.52 -14.56 -8.60
C ASN A 88 -5.65 -13.61 -9.03
N LEU A 89 -6.20 -12.84 -8.09
CA LEU A 89 -7.33 -11.95 -8.32
C LEU A 89 -7.08 -10.59 -7.64
N PRO A 90 -6.08 -9.82 -8.09
CA PRO A 90 -5.67 -8.59 -7.42
C PRO A 90 -6.78 -7.53 -7.36
N GLY A 91 -7.74 -7.57 -8.28
CA GLY A 91 -8.90 -6.67 -8.27
C GLY A 91 -9.94 -6.95 -7.17
N ASP A 92 -9.90 -8.11 -6.52
CA ASP A 92 -10.86 -8.49 -5.48
C ASP A 92 -10.32 -8.18 -4.07
N LEU A 93 -10.48 -6.93 -3.67
CA LEU A 93 -10.02 -6.42 -2.37
C LEU A 93 -10.67 -7.12 -1.17
N LYS A 94 -11.81 -7.82 -1.35
CA LYS A 94 -12.45 -8.60 -0.27
C LYS A 94 -11.58 -9.77 0.18
N ARG A 95 -10.65 -10.23 -0.65
CA ARG A 95 -9.69 -11.29 -0.30
C ARG A 95 -8.65 -10.86 0.74
N ALA A 96 -8.59 -9.57 1.09
CA ALA A 96 -7.79 -9.08 2.20
C ALA A 96 -8.09 -9.79 3.53
N ASP A 97 -9.36 -10.08 3.80
CA ASP A 97 -9.78 -10.77 5.02
C ASP A 97 -9.37 -12.26 4.97
N ALA A 98 -9.50 -12.90 3.80
CA ALA A 98 -9.06 -14.29 3.58
C ALA A 98 -7.54 -14.46 3.68
N PHE A 99 -6.76 -13.50 3.17
CA PHE A 99 -5.31 -13.46 3.29
C PHE A 99 -4.87 -13.54 4.76
N TRP A 100 -5.45 -12.68 5.61
CA TRP A 100 -5.09 -12.65 7.03
C TRP A 100 -5.61 -13.86 7.79
N SER A 101 -6.81 -14.34 7.46
CA SER A 101 -7.34 -15.58 8.04
C SER A 101 -6.43 -16.77 7.78
N ALA A 102 -5.82 -16.86 6.59
CA ALA A 102 -4.85 -17.91 6.26
C ALA A 102 -3.50 -17.67 6.95
N LEU A 103 -3.02 -16.42 6.99
CA LEU A 103 -1.70 -16.09 7.51
C LEU A 103 -1.61 -16.14 9.05
N ASP A 104 -2.71 -15.99 9.78
CA ASP A 104 -2.69 -15.78 11.24
C ASP A 104 -1.99 -16.88 12.03
N SER A 105 -2.09 -18.14 11.60
CA SER A 105 -1.36 -19.25 12.21
C SER A 105 0.17 -19.16 12.04
N ALA A 106 0.65 -18.49 10.99
CA ALA A 106 2.09 -18.28 10.78
C ALA A 106 2.68 -17.30 11.78
N LEU A 107 1.87 -16.41 12.39
CA LEU A 107 2.35 -15.47 13.40
C LEU A 107 2.96 -16.17 14.61
N GLU A 108 2.60 -17.42 14.89
CA GLU A 108 3.12 -18.22 16.01
C GLU A 108 4.64 -18.42 15.99
N VAL A 109 5.27 -18.31 14.81
CA VAL A 109 6.74 -18.37 14.71
C VAL A 109 7.43 -17.12 15.25
N LEU A 110 6.68 -16.02 15.41
CA LEU A 110 7.19 -14.77 15.91
C LEU A 110 7.10 -14.71 17.45
N PRO A 111 8.11 -14.12 18.12
CA PRO A 111 8.03 -13.70 19.51
C PRO A 111 6.78 -12.88 19.80
N ALA A 112 6.27 -12.95 21.04
CA ALA A 112 5.04 -12.26 21.44
C ALA A 112 5.04 -10.76 21.12
N GLU A 113 6.17 -10.07 21.32
CA GLU A 113 6.33 -8.64 21.03
C GLU A 113 6.19 -8.34 19.53
N GLN A 114 6.79 -9.16 18.66
CA GLN A 114 6.69 -9.00 17.21
C GLN A 114 5.27 -9.30 16.70
N ARG A 115 4.60 -10.32 17.26
CA ARG A 115 3.19 -10.61 16.94
C ARG A 115 2.28 -9.41 17.16
N GLN A 116 2.53 -8.62 18.22
CA GLN A 116 1.73 -7.43 18.51
C GLN A 116 1.79 -6.37 17.40
N HIS A 117 2.85 -6.32 16.59
CA HIS A 117 2.93 -5.41 15.44
C HIS A 117 1.83 -5.66 14.41
N PHE A 118 1.37 -6.91 14.28
CA PHE A 118 0.32 -7.32 13.36
C PHE A 118 -1.09 -7.25 13.94
N ASN A 119 -1.25 -6.95 15.24
CA ASN A 119 -2.57 -6.68 15.82
C ASN A 119 -3.16 -5.36 15.31
N GLY A 120 -2.31 -4.43 14.86
CA GLY A 120 -2.72 -3.13 14.35
C GLY A 120 -3.38 -3.21 12.97
N PHE A 121 -4.61 -2.71 12.87
CA PHE A 121 -5.36 -2.64 11.62
C PHE A 121 -4.57 -1.95 10.47
N GLY A 122 -3.86 -0.85 10.80
CA GLY A 122 -3.05 -0.12 9.82
C GLY A 122 -1.88 -0.92 9.26
N THR A 123 -1.20 -1.72 10.09
CA THR A 123 -0.13 -2.62 9.65
C THR A 123 -0.69 -3.68 8.72
N ARG A 124 -1.79 -4.34 9.14
CA ARG A 124 -2.45 -5.39 8.34
C ARG A 124 -2.91 -4.90 6.98
N ALA A 125 -3.51 -3.71 6.92
CA ALA A 125 -3.90 -3.07 5.68
C ALA A 125 -2.70 -2.70 4.80
N SER A 126 -1.59 -2.24 5.39
CA SER A 126 -0.37 -1.92 4.63
C SER A 126 0.23 -3.18 3.99
N VAL A 127 0.32 -4.28 4.73
CA VAL A 127 0.84 -5.56 4.21
C VAL A 127 0.00 -6.08 3.04
N VAL A 128 -1.32 -6.11 3.19
CA VAL A 128 -2.21 -6.55 2.09
C VAL A 128 -2.08 -5.62 0.89
N SER A 129 -2.11 -4.31 1.13
CA SER A 129 -1.96 -3.33 0.05
C SER A 129 -0.60 -3.41 -0.64
N TYR A 130 0.45 -3.82 0.06
CA TYR A 130 1.76 -4.06 -0.53
C TYR A 130 1.73 -5.23 -1.51
N PHE A 131 1.17 -6.38 -1.12
CA PHE A 131 1.08 -7.52 -2.05
C PHE A 131 0.14 -7.25 -3.23
N LEU A 132 -0.95 -6.50 -3.02
CA LEU A 132 -1.80 -6.02 -4.13
C LEU A 132 -1.08 -5.01 -5.04
N PHE A 133 -0.22 -4.16 -4.47
CA PHE A 133 0.61 -3.25 -5.26
C PHE A 133 1.63 -4.03 -6.09
N LEU A 134 2.24 -5.10 -5.55
CA LEU A 134 3.20 -5.91 -6.29
C LEU A 134 2.57 -6.60 -7.50
N THR A 135 1.31 -7.02 -7.41
CA THR A 135 0.62 -7.73 -8.49
C THR A 135 0.13 -6.81 -9.60
N ASP A 136 -0.29 -5.59 -9.25
CA ASP A 136 -0.72 -4.55 -10.20
C ASP A 136 -0.38 -3.13 -9.69
N PRO A 137 0.87 -2.68 -9.90
CA PRO A 137 1.33 -1.38 -9.39
C PRO A 137 0.57 -0.17 -9.94
N THR A 138 0.02 -0.28 -11.15
CA THR A 138 -0.66 0.84 -11.84
C THR A 138 -2.17 0.86 -11.56
N GLY A 139 -2.76 -0.28 -11.18
CA GLY A 139 -4.17 -0.38 -10.77
C GLY A 139 -4.42 -0.30 -9.26
N HIS A 140 -3.40 -0.52 -8.42
CA HIS A 140 -3.54 -0.53 -6.96
C HIS A 140 -2.54 0.40 -6.27
N PRO A 141 -2.98 1.48 -5.58
CA PRO A 141 -2.08 2.31 -4.80
C PRO A 141 -1.68 1.61 -3.48
N PHE A 142 -0.43 1.73 -3.07
CA PHE A 142 0.00 1.24 -1.76
C PHE A 142 -0.56 2.11 -0.61
N TYR A 143 -1.28 1.48 0.31
CA TYR A 143 -1.80 2.07 1.52
C TYR A 143 -0.72 2.19 2.59
N ARG A 144 -0.50 3.42 3.05
CA ARG A 144 0.31 3.73 4.23
C ARG A 144 -0.51 4.66 5.15
N PRO A 145 -0.86 4.24 6.38
CA PRO A 145 -1.77 4.99 7.25
C PRO A 145 -1.38 6.45 7.43
N ASN A 146 -0.10 6.70 7.72
CA ASN A 146 0.39 8.03 8.07
C ASN A 146 0.54 8.98 6.87
N PHE A 147 0.49 8.46 5.65
CA PHE A 147 0.65 9.25 4.43
C PHE A 147 -0.61 9.14 3.57
N ALA A 148 -0.72 8.06 2.80
CA ALA A 148 -1.83 7.87 1.85
C ALA A 148 -3.21 7.87 2.52
N GLY A 149 -3.37 7.20 3.67
CA GLY A 149 -4.64 7.17 4.40
C GLY A 149 -5.10 8.55 4.85
N ARG A 150 -4.22 9.28 5.54
CA ARG A 150 -4.50 10.66 6.00
C ARG A 150 -4.73 11.64 4.86
N ALA A 151 -3.97 11.55 3.77
CA ALA A 151 -4.18 12.40 2.61
C ALA A 151 -5.54 12.14 1.96
N VAL A 152 -5.94 10.88 1.80
CA VAL A 152 -7.27 10.52 1.28
C VAL A 152 -8.37 11.02 2.22
N GLU A 153 -8.27 10.83 3.54
CA GLU A 153 -9.28 11.33 4.49
C GLU A 153 -9.36 12.86 4.52
N TRP A 154 -8.23 13.57 4.37
CA TRP A 154 -8.21 15.03 4.37
C TRP A 154 -8.75 15.63 3.07
N LEU A 155 -8.42 14.99 1.94
CA LEU A 155 -8.94 15.37 0.64
C LEU A 155 -10.41 14.98 0.51
N TYR A 156 -10.83 13.83 1.00
CA TYR A 156 -12.18 13.31 0.80
C TYR A 156 -13.10 13.68 1.97
N ASP A 157 -13.98 14.64 1.76
CA ASP A 157 -14.86 15.19 2.81
C ASP A 157 -16.06 14.26 3.08
N LYS A 158 -15.81 13.17 3.81
CA LYS A 158 -16.86 12.37 4.46
C LYS A 158 -16.70 12.44 5.97
N ARG A 159 -17.82 12.66 6.67
CA ARG A 159 -17.89 12.65 8.14
C ARG A 159 -17.48 11.30 8.77
N ASP A 160 -17.63 10.20 8.03
CA ASP A 160 -17.53 8.85 8.58
C ASP A 160 -16.15 8.19 8.46
N GLY A 161 -15.12 8.91 7.97
CA GLY A 161 -13.79 8.33 7.75
C GLY A 161 -13.78 7.21 6.71
N LEU A 162 -12.73 6.39 6.64
CA LEU A 162 -12.68 5.17 5.81
C LEU A 162 -13.48 4.02 6.46
N ASP A 163 -14.10 3.15 5.66
CA ASP A 163 -14.89 2.00 6.13
C ASP A 163 -14.05 0.93 6.84
N ARG A 164 -14.12 0.87 8.18
CA ARG A 164 -13.31 -0.05 9.01
C ARG A 164 -14.03 -1.34 9.43
N ARG A 165 -15.13 -1.73 8.76
CA ARG A 165 -15.86 -2.98 9.10
C ARG A 165 -15.01 -4.24 8.91
N SER A 166 -14.19 -4.29 7.86
CA SER A 166 -13.21 -5.34 7.61
C SER A 166 -11.98 -4.76 6.88
N LEU A 167 -10.91 -5.55 6.71
CA LEU A 167 -9.77 -5.10 5.91
C LEU A 167 -10.15 -4.97 4.44
N GLY A 168 -10.99 -5.89 3.94
CA GLY A 168 -11.49 -5.84 2.57
C GLY A 168 -12.37 -4.63 2.32
N SER A 169 -13.28 -4.28 3.24
CA SER A 169 -14.11 -3.08 3.11
C SER A 169 -13.26 -1.81 3.13
N PHE A 170 -12.27 -1.77 4.00
CA PHE A 170 -11.36 -0.64 4.15
C PHE A 170 -10.55 -0.37 2.89
N LEU A 171 -9.91 -1.41 2.34
CA LEU A 171 -9.12 -1.28 1.12
C LEU A 171 -10.02 -0.95 -0.08
N THR A 172 -11.23 -1.50 -0.12
CA THR A 172 -12.22 -1.16 -1.16
C THR A 172 -12.58 0.33 -1.13
N ASP A 173 -12.88 0.87 0.03
CA ASP A 173 -13.21 2.29 0.19
C ASP A 173 -11.98 3.18 -0.10
N PHE A 174 -10.80 2.82 0.41
CA PHE A 174 -9.56 3.53 0.15
C PHE A 174 -9.23 3.60 -1.36
N VAL A 175 -9.22 2.45 -2.05
CA VAL A 175 -8.95 2.41 -3.50
C VAL A 175 -10.05 3.12 -4.28
N GLY A 176 -11.31 2.99 -3.88
CA GLY A 176 -12.43 3.73 -4.47
C GLY A 176 -12.24 5.25 -4.40
N ARG A 177 -11.79 5.77 -3.25
CA ARG A 177 -11.49 7.20 -3.07
C ARG A 177 -10.26 7.64 -3.86
N CYS A 178 -9.21 6.81 -3.95
CA CYS A 178 -8.07 7.10 -4.82
C CYS A 178 -8.48 7.22 -6.29
N ARG A 179 -9.34 6.31 -6.79
CA ARG A 179 -9.89 6.37 -8.15
C ARG A 179 -10.74 7.62 -8.38
N TYR A 180 -11.54 8.00 -7.38
CA TYR A 180 -12.31 9.23 -7.43
C TYR A 180 -11.39 10.47 -7.52
N LEU A 181 -10.40 10.59 -6.63
CA LEU A 181 -9.46 11.71 -6.63
C LEU A 181 -8.63 11.77 -7.92
N HIS A 182 -8.21 10.61 -8.45
CA HIS A 182 -7.50 10.54 -9.73
C HIS A 182 -8.35 11.10 -10.88
N ARG A 183 -9.66 10.79 -10.92
CA ARG A 183 -10.58 11.38 -11.89
C ARG A 183 -10.67 12.89 -11.73
N GLU A 184 -10.89 13.39 -10.52
CA GLU A 184 -10.98 14.83 -10.26
C GLU A 184 -9.70 15.58 -10.68
N PHE A 185 -8.53 15.00 -10.40
CA PHE A 185 -7.25 15.56 -10.82
C PHE A 185 -7.06 15.49 -12.34
N SER A 186 -7.50 14.40 -12.99
CA SER A 186 -7.46 14.27 -14.44
C SER A 186 -8.35 15.30 -15.13
N ASP A 187 -9.58 15.51 -14.63
CA ASP A 187 -10.50 16.54 -15.12
C ASP A 187 -9.91 17.95 -14.97
N ALA A 188 -9.10 18.17 -13.93
CA ALA A 188 -8.35 19.39 -13.69
C ALA A 188 -6.98 19.45 -14.41
N ARG A 189 -6.71 18.52 -15.33
CA ARG A 189 -5.49 18.44 -16.16
C ARG A 189 -4.19 18.22 -15.39
N VAL A 190 -4.24 17.67 -14.17
CA VAL A 190 -3.05 17.16 -13.50
C VAL A 190 -2.61 15.86 -14.21
N PRO A 191 -1.35 15.74 -14.65
CA PRO A 191 -0.92 14.62 -15.49
C PRO A 191 -0.58 13.37 -14.67
N LEU A 192 -1.55 12.85 -13.91
CA LEU A 192 -1.41 11.57 -13.22
C LEU A 192 -1.84 10.44 -14.17
N ARG A 193 -0.92 9.56 -14.56
CA ARG A 193 -1.20 8.49 -15.53
C ARG A 193 -2.10 7.40 -14.96
N ASP A 194 -1.88 7.04 -13.69
CA ASP A 194 -2.49 5.86 -13.08
C ASP A 194 -2.43 5.93 -11.53
N MET A 195 -2.74 4.82 -10.85
CA MET A 195 -2.75 4.77 -9.39
C MET A 195 -1.35 4.86 -8.76
N LEU A 196 -0.28 4.55 -9.52
CA LEU A 196 1.08 4.73 -9.04
C LEU A 196 1.43 6.22 -8.94
N ASP A 197 1.09 6.99 -9.96
CA ASP A 197 1.24 8.45 -9.92
C ASP A 197 0.33 9.06 -8.85
N MET A 198 -0.90 8.53 -8.67
CA MET A 198 -1.80 8.93 -7.59
C MET A 198 -1.18 8.69 -6.20
N GLN A 199 -0.51 7.56 -5.98
CA GLN A 199 0.22 7.29 -4.74
C GLN A 199 1.33 8.31 -4.51
N GLY A 200 2.09 8.66 -5.55
CA GLY A 200 3.09 9.73 -5.48
C GLY A 200 2.46 11.08 -5.10
N ALA A 201 1.33 11.44 -5.73
CA ALA A 201 0.60 12.65 -5.41
C ALA A 201 0.15 12.67 -3.94
N LEU A 202 -0.43 11.57 -3.43
CA LEU A 202 -0.82 11.46 -2.02
C LEU A 202 0.37 11.66 -1.07
N TYR A 203 1.54 11.14 -1.41
CA TYR A 203 2.75 11.33 -0.60
C TYR A 203 3.14 12.81 -0.52
N ILE A 204 3.21 13.51 -1.65
CA ILE A 204 3.56 14.94 -1.70
C ILE A 204 2.48 15.78 -0.97
N ILE A 205 1.22 15.42 -1.10
CA ILE A 205 0.11 16.09 -0.39
C ILE A 205 0.27 15.91 1.13
N SER A 206 0.57 14.71 1.60
CA SER A 206 0.80 14.44 3.02
C SER A 206 1.96 15.27 3.57
N THR A 207 3.07 15.37 2.84
CA THR A 207 4.25 16.11 3.33
C THR A 207 4.01 17.61 3.35
N GLN A 208 3.30 18.15 2.36
CA GLN A 208 3.06 19.59 2.23
C GLN A 208 1.93 20.11 3.12
N TYR A 209 0.80 19.42 3.16
CA TYR A 209 -0.43 19.93 3.78
C TYR A 209 -0.76 19.27 5.12
N LEU A 210 -0.20 18.09 5.39
CA LEU A 210 -0.45 17.32 6.61
C LEU A 210 0.82 17.02 7.40
N PRO A 211 1.77 17.99 7.54
CA PRO A 211 3.03 17.72 8.21
C PRO A 211 2.76 17.22 9.62
N ASP A 212 3.40 16.11 9.98
CA ASP A 212 3.28 15.54 11.32
C ASP A 212 3.51 16.62 12.38
N ALA A 213 2.62 16.69 13.38
CA ALA A 213 2.76 17.63 14.50
C ALA A 213 4.12 17.50 15.22
N ARG A 214 4.81 16.37 15.08
CA ARG A 214 6.16 16.12 15.60
C ARG A 214 7.28 16.80 14.81
N ARG A 215 7.07 17.20 13.54
CA ARG A 215 8.05 17.96 12.73
C ARG A 215 8.07 19.46 13.06
N ARG A 216 7.09 19.96 13.81
CA ARG A 216 7.02 21.38 14.25
C ARG A 216 7.84 21.68 15.52
N LYS A 217 8.58 20.69 16.05
CA LYS A 217 9.56 20.86 17.13
C LYS A 217 10.97 20.58 16.60
N LYS A 218 11.43 21.39 15.66
CA LYS A 218 12.86 21.58 15.37
C LYS A 218 13.09 23.05 15.11
#